data_AF-A0A2H0WU92-F1
#
_entry.id   AF-A0A2H0WU92-F1
#
_cell.length_a   1.000
_cell.length_b   1.000
_cell.length_c   1.000
_cell.angle_alpha   90.00
_cell.angle_beta   90.00
_cell.angle_gamma   90.00
#
_symmetry.space_group_name_H-M   'P 1'
#
loop_
_entity.id
_entity.type
_entity.pdbx_description
1 polymer ?
#
loop_
_entity_poly.entity_id
_entity_poly.type
_entity_poly.pdbx_seq_one_letter_code
_entity_poly.pdbx_strand_id
1 'polypeptide(L)'
;MAQDKYTAVWVSHTSIGDFISCPRAYYLKHIYRTPKTGHKIKLMSPPLALGQAVHEVIESLSVLPVDQRFKVSLIERLHKVWEKVKGKKGGFISDESEISYRSRAEAMLRRVMENPGPVGKQAIKIKMDLPFFWLSPEDNIILCGKIDWLEYLSETDSVRIVDFKTSRNEESPESLQLPIYHLLVHNCQKRPVDGMSYWYLERSDTLTERPLPNLEKAHAHILEIAKKIKVARKLNVLKCPHGGCRACRPFEAILQGEAELVGVDEYKSDIYVLDKSLEGQKKDSVVL
;
A
#
# COMPACT_ATOMS: atom_id res chain seq x y z
N MET A 1 -0.21 -25.83 -20.30
CA MET A 1 0.80 -24.79 -20.55
C MET A 1 1.66 -24.67 -19.30
N ALA A 2 2.98 -24.66 -19.43
CA ALA A 2 3.87 -24.54 -18.26
C ALA A 2 3.58 -23.23 -17.51
N GLN A 3 3.64 -23.27 -16.18
CA GLN A 3 3.44 -22.11 -15.32
C GLN A 3 4.52 -21.07 -15.61
N ASP A 4 4.15 -19.97 -16.27
CA ASP A 4 5.06 -18.89 -16.59
C ASP A 4 4.64 -17.60 -15.87
N LYS A 5 5.46 -17.21 -14.90
CA LYS A 5 5.23 -16.02 -14.06
C LYS A 5 5.24 -14.72 -14.87
N TYR A 6 5.91 -14.68 -16.02
CA TYR A 6 6.01 -13.47 -16.85
C TYR A 6 4.74 -13.20 -17.67
N THR A 7 3.99 -14.25 -18.01
CA THR A 7 2.69 -14.14 -18.70
C THR A 7 1.49 -14.14 -17.74
N ALA A 8 1.72 -14.40 -16.45
CA ALA A 8 0.68 -14.44 -15.44
C ALA A 8 0.04 -13.07 -15.18
N VAL A 9 -1.24 -13.09 -14.77
CA VAL A 9 -1.91 -11.91 -14.24
C VAL A 9 -1.60 -11.83 -12.74
N TRP A 10 -0.76 -10.88 -12.38
CA TRP A 10 -0.45 -10.56 -10.99
C TRP A 10 -1.54 -9.64 -10.42
N VAL A 11 -2.09 -10.03 -9.28
CA VAL A 11 -3.02 -9.23 -8.48
C VAL A 11 -2.48 -9.04 -7.07
N SER A 12 -2.73 -7.87 -6.51
CA SER A 12 -2.46 -7.43 -5.14
C SER A 12 -3.65 -6.67 -4.57
N HIS A 13 -3.68 -6.44 -3.26
CA HIS A 13 -4.72 -5.65 -2.60
C HIS A 13 -4.98 -4.31 -3.31
N THR A 14 -3.94 -3.50 -3.53
CA THR A 14 -4.06 -2.21 -4.22
C THR A 14 -4.58 -2.36 -5.64
N SER A 15 -4.09 -3.34 -6.39
CA SER A 15 -4.52 -3.55 -7.79
C SER A 15 -5.99 -3.99 -7.88
N ILE A 16 -6.46 -4.80 -6.93
CA ILE A 16 -7.85 -5.25 -6.83
C ILE A 16 -8.73 -4.06 -6.45
N GLY A 17 -8.34 -3.30 -5.43
CA GLY A 17 -9.05 -2.09 -5.01
C GLY A 17 -9.16 -1.05 -6.13
N ASP A 18 -8.10 -0.85 -6.91
CA ASP A 18 -8.09 0.04 -8.07
C ASP A 18 -9.05 -0.44 -9.16
N PHE A 19 -9.09 -1.74 -9.45
CA PHE A 19 -10.01 -2.29 -10.45
C PHE A 19 -11.47 -2.17 -10.03
N ILE A 20 -11.77 -2.53 -8.78
CA ILE A 20 -13.12 -2.41 -8.19
C ILE A 20 -13.56 -0.95 -8.22
N SER A 21 -12.68 -0.03 -7.84
CA SER A 21 -12.98 1.41 -7.80
C SER A 21 -13.19 2.00 -9.20
N CYS A 22 -12.32 1.65 -10.16
CA CYS A 22 -12.43 2.07 -11.55
C CYS A 22 -11.48 1.28 -12.46
N PRO A 23 -11.98 0.49 -13.44
CA PRO A 23 -11.14 -0.23 -14.40
C PRO A 23 -10.16 0.67 -15.18
N ARG A 24 -10.54 1.93 -15.43
CA ARG A 24 -9.65 2.90 -16.07
C ARG A 24 -8.51 3.35 -15.15
N ALA A 25 -8.77 3.56 -13.86
CA ALA A 25 -7.71 3.86 -12.90
C ALA A 25 -6.75 2.67 -12.78
N TYR A 26 -7.28 1.44 -12.75
CA TYR A 26 -6.46 0.23 -12.79
C TYR A 26 -5.55 0.18 -14.02
N TYR A 27 -6.09 0.46 -15.21
CA TYR A 27 -5.29 0.51 -16.43
C TYR A 27 -4.14 1.53 -16.30
N LEU A 28 -4.44 2.76 -15.90
CA LEU A 28 -3.46 3.85 -15.82
C LEU A 28 -2.35 3.56 -14.80
N LYS A 29 -2.68 2.92 -13.67
CA LYS A 29 -1.71 2.59 -12.61
C LYS A 29 -0.89 1.34 -12.89
N HIS A 30 -1.52 0.29 -13.44
CA HIS A 30 -0.93 -1.06 -13.45
C HIS A 30 -0.47 -1.53 -14.83
N ILE A 31 -1.03 -0.98 -15.92
CA ILE A 31 -0.81 -1.44 -17.29
C ILE A 31 -0.15 -0.36 -18.15
N TYR A 32 -0.64 0.87 -18.07
CA TYR A 32 -0.16 1.97 -18.89
C TYR A 32 1.33 2.24 -18.65
N ARG A 33 2.04 2.53 -19.75
CA ARG A 33 3.43 2.95 -19.76
C ARG A 33 3.54 4.21 -20.59
N THR A 34 4.32 5.18 -20.11
CA THR A 34 4.49 6.43 -20.85
C THR A 34 5.21 6.14 -22.19
N PRO A 35 4.79 6.75 -23.31
CA PRO A 35 5.49 6.57 -24.59
C PRO A 35 6.93 7.07 -24.58
N LYS A 36 7.25 8.04 -23.71
CA LYS A 36 8.56 8.69 -23.65
C LYS A 36 9.63 7.82 -22.97
N THR A 37 9.30 7.18 -21.85
CA THR A 37 10.27 6.42 -21.03
C THR A 37 9.96 4.93 -20.98
N GLY A 38 8.75 4.50 -21.34
CA GLY A 38 8.28 3.14 -21.13
C GLY A 38 7.99 2.80 -19.66
N HIS A 39 8.10 3.79 -18.76
CA HIS A 39 7.87 3.64 -17.33
C HIS A 39 6.38 3.67 -17.00
N LYS A 40 6.03 3.08 -15.84
CA LYS A 40 4.69 3.27 -15.26
C LYS A 40 4.58 4.67 -14.67
N ILE A 41 3.35 5.14 -14.45
CA ILE A 41 3.09 6.42 -13.79
C ILE A 41 2.65 6.19 -12.34
N LYS A 42 3.12 7.05 -11.44
CA LYS A 42 2.67 7.13 -10.05
C LYS A 42 2.30 8.56 -9.72
N LEU A 43 1.33 8.72 -8.84
CA LEU A 43 0.95 10.02 -8.30
C LEU A 43 1.40 10.09 -6.84
N MET A 44 2.22 11.09 -6.52
CA MET A 44 2.62 11.37 -5.15
C MET A 44 1.69 12.41 -4.51
N SER A 45 1.47 12.25 -3.21
CA SER A 45 0.71 13.21 -2.40
C SER A 45 1.25 13.25 -0.97
N PRO A 46 1.05 14.35 -0.22
CA PRO A 46 1.54 14.47 1.15
C PRO A 46 1.12 13.34 2.10
N PRO A 47 -0.13 12.83 2.07
CA PRO A 47 -0.51 11.67 2.90
C PRO A 47 0.24 10.39 2.51
N LEU A 48 0.51 10.18 1.22
CA LEU A 48 1.24 9.01 0.74
C LEU A 48 2.72 9.08 1.14
N ALA A 49 3.33 10.25 1.04
CA ALA A 49 4.69 10.50 1.49
C ALA A 49 4.87 10.21 2.98
N LEU A 50 3.93 10.72 3.82
CA LEU A 50 3.90 10.42 5.25
C LEU A 50 3.79 8.92 5.50
N GLY A 51 2.81 8.26 4.88
CA GLY A 51 2.59 6.83 5.06
C GLY A 51 3.83 6.02 4.68
N GLN A 52 4.37 6.24 3.49
CA GLN A 52 5.56 5.56 3.00
C GLN A 52 6.75 5.71 3.96
N ALA A 53 7.01 6.92 4.45
CA ALA A 53 8.14 7.17 5.35
C ALA A 53 7.98 6.45 6.70
N VAL A 54 6.77 6.47 7.28
CA VAL A 54 6.47 5.77 8.55
C VAL A 54 6.61 4.24 8.38
N HIS A 55 6.04 3.68 7.32
CA HIS A 55 6.16 2.25 7.02
C HIS A 55 7.61 1.83 6.80
N GLU A 56 8.38 2.59 6.01
CA GLU A 56 9.79 2.29 5.75
C GLU A 56 10.61 2.25 7.07
N VAL A 57 10.37 3.19 7.98
CA VAL A 57 11.03 3.18 9.30
C VAL A 57 10.64 1.94 10.11
N ILE A 58 9.35 1.67 10.29
CA ILE A 58 8.89 0.59 11.17
C ILE A 58 9.26 -0.79 10.59
N GLU A 59 9.01 -1.02 9.31
CA GLU A 59 9.28 -2.30 8.66
C GLU A 59 10.78 -2.61 8.62
N SER A 60 11.64 -1.59 8.56
CA SER A 60 13.10 -1.77 8.63
C SER A 60 13.57 -2.36 9.97
N LEU A 61 12.76 -2.29 11.03
CA LEU A 61 13.10 -2.85 12.33
C LEU A 61 13.00 -4.38 12.35
N SER A 62 12.22 -4.96 11.44
CA SER A 62 11.99 -6.41 11.38
C SER A 62 13.27 -7.21 11.12
N VAL A 63 14.27 -6.60 10.46
CA VAL A 63 15.56 -7.24 10.17
C VAL A 63 16.56 -7.13 11.32
N LEU A 64 16.28 -6.29 12.32
CA LEU A 64 17.16 -6.08 13.47
C LEU A 64 16.80 -7.03 14.62
N PRO A 65 17.80 -7.50 15.39
CA PRO A 65 17.56 -8.14 16.69
C PRO A 65 16.72 -7.23 17.59
N VAL A 66 15.83 -7.83 18.39
CA VAL A 66 14.84 -7.10 19.22
C VAL A 66 15.52 -6.06 20.12
N ASP A 67 16.63 -6.41 20.75
CA ASP A 67 17.42 -5.54 21.65
C ASP A 67 18.09 -4.35 20.91
N GLN A 68 18.14 -4.38 19.58
CA GLN A 68 18.78 -3.35 18.77
C GLN A 68 17.79 -2.37 18.12
N ARG A 69 16.50 -2.70 18.06
CA ARG A 69 15.50 -1.94 17.28
C ARG A 69 15.38 -0.48 17.71
N PHE A 70 15.45 -0.21 19.01
CA PHE A 70 15.26 1.12 19.59
C PHE A 70 16.56 1.78 20.06
N LYS A 71 17.75 1.21 19.77
CA LYS A 71 19.05 1.84 20.09
C LYS A 71 19.25 3.15 19.32
N VAL A 72 18.72 3.22 18.10
CA VAL A 72 18.64 4.44 17.30
C VAL A 72 17.20 4.91 17.30
N SER A 73 16.99 6.18 17.63
CA SER A 73 15.65 6.78 17.66
C SER A 73 14.93 6.60 16.32
N LEU A 74 13.65 6.23 16.35
CA LEU A 74 12.84 6.15 15.14
C LEU A 74 12.69 7.51 14.46
N ILE A 75 12.80 8.59 15.24
CA ILE A 75 12.78 9.97 14.73
C ILE A 75 14.03 10.27 13.90
N GLU A 76 15.20 9.82 14.35
CA GLU A 76 16.43 9.98 13.57
C GLU A 76 16.37 9.17 12.27
N ARG A 77 15.80 7.95 12.32
CA ARG A 77 15.55 7.14 11.11
C ARG A 77 14.58 7.82 10.16
N LEU A 78 13.51 8.41 10.69
CA LEU A 78 12.54 9.17 9.92
C LEU A 78 13.20 10.32 9.18
N HIS A 79 14.04 11.11 9.85
CA HIS A 79 14.73 12.23 9.21
C HIS A 79 15.57 11.81 8.01
N LYS A 80 16.23 10.64 8.08
CA LYS A 80 16.99 10.07 6.95
C LYS A 80 16.07 9.62 5.80
N VAL A 81 14.97 8.93 6.12
CA VAL A 81 14.00 8.46 5.11
C VAL A 81 13.25 9.64 4.47
N TRP A 82 12.97 10.69 5.24
CA TRP A 82 12.18 11.85 4.80
C TRP A 82 12.85 12.61 3.64
N GLU A 83 14.18 12.60 3.54
CA GLU A 83 14.91 13.21 2.43
C GLU A 83 14.52 12.60 1.06
N LYS A 84 14.01 11.36 1.02
CA LYS A 84 13.49 10.75 -0.21
C LYS A 84 12.18 11.38 -0.69
N VAL A 85 11.39 11.94 0.24
CA VAL A 85 10.05 12.49 -0.01
C VAL A 85 9.96 13.99 0.27
N LYS A 86 11.07 14.69 0.47
CA LYS A 86 11.13 16.12 0.79
C LYS A 86 10.64 17.02 -0.34
N GLY A 87 10.00 18.14 0.02
CA GLY A 87 9.50 19.16 -0.90
C GLY A 87 8.56 18.61 -1.97
N LYS A 88 8.75 19.05 -3.22
CA LYS A 88 7.94 18.60 -4.35
C LYS A 88 7.95 17.07 -4.54
N LYS A 89 9.02 16.36 -4.16
CA LYS A 89 9.08 14.90 -4.30
C LYS A 89 8.03 14.17 -3.46
N GLY A 90 7.58 14.75 -2.35
CA GLY A 90 6.49 14.25 -1.51
C GLY A 90 5.13 14.82 -1.87
N GLY A 91 5.05 15.66 -2.90
CA GLY A 91 3.83 16.37 -3.28
C GLY A 91 3.45 17.50 -2.32
N PHE A 92 4.38 18.01 -1.53
CA PHE A 92 4.14 19.15 -0.64
C PHE A 92 4.02 20.44 -1.43
N ILE A 93 2.98 21.22 -1.14
CA ILE A 93 2.69 22.52 -1.80
C ILE A 93 3.45 23.68 -1.15
N SER A 94 3.91 23.51 0.09
CA SER A 94 4.65 24.52 0.86
C SER A 94 5.47 23.85 1.96
N ASP A 95 6.49 24.56 2.46
CA ASP A 95 7.31 24.11 3.59
C ASP A 95 6.45 23.91 4.85
N GLU A 96 5.44 24.76 5.07
CA GLU A 96 4.48 24.61 6.17
C GLU A 96 3.69 23.30 6.06
N SER A 97 3.26 22.95 4.85
CA SER A 97 2.59 21.67 4.58
C SER A 97 3.52 20.51 4.92
N GLU A 98 4.76 20.55 4.44
CA GLU A 98 5.75 19.53 4.72
C GLU A 98 6.02 19.37 6.22
N ILE A 99 6.23 20.49 6.94
CA ILE A 99 6.46 20.50 8.38
C ILE A 99 5.28 19.85 9.11
N SER A 100 4.04 20.19 8.74
CA SER A 100 2.84 19.60 9.35
C SER A 100 2.78 18.08 9.20
N TYR A 101 3.05 17.55 7.99
CA TYR A 101 3.07 16.11 7.75
C TYR A 101 4.25 15.43 8.45
N ARG A 102 5.43 16.06 8.48
CA ARG A 102 6.59 15.52 9.20
C ARG A 102 6.33 15.43 10.70
N SER A 103 5.78 16.47 11.32
CA SER A 103 5.41 16.45 12.75
C SER A 103 4.38 15.37 13.07
N ARG A 104 3.42 15.11 12.17
CA ARG A 104 2.49 13.99 12.32
C ARG A 104 3.19 12.64 12.25
N ALA A 105 4.11 12.45 11.30
CA ALA A 105 4.91 11.22 11.20
C ALA A 105 5.77 10.99 12.47
N GLU A 106 6.39 12.06 12.99
CA GLU A 106 7.14 12.01 14.24
C GLU A 106 6.27 11.59 15.42
N ALA A 107 5.05 12.15 15.54
CA ALA A 107 4.12 11.77 16.60
C ALA A 107 3.72 10.29 16.53
N MET A 108 3.48 9.76 15.32
CA MET A 108 3.20 8.33 15.11
C MET A 108 4.37 7.45 15.56
N LEU A 109 5.60 7.83 15.22
CA LEU A 109 6.78 7.05 15.61
C LEU A 109 7.14 7.17 17.09
N ARG A 110 6.91 8.34 17.71
CA ARG A 110 7.02 8.49 19.17
C ARG A 110 6.08 7.54 19.90
N ARG A 111 4.83 7.45 19.45
CA ARG A 111 3.86 6.48 19.97
C ARG A 111 4.37 5.04 19.88
N VAL A 112 4.99 4.64 18.77
CA VAL A 112 5.60 3.30 18.63
C VAL A 112 6.78 3.13 19.58
N MET A 113 7.58 4.16 19.84
CA MET A 113 8.69 4.08 20.80
C MET A 113 8.21 3.96 22.25
N GLU A 114 7.16 4.69 22.61
CA GLU A 114 6.55 4.70 23.95
C GLU A 114 5.74 3.41 24.20
N ASN A 115 5.08 2.90 23.16
CA ASN A 115 4.28 1.69 23.19
C ASN A 115 4.73 0.70 22.09
N PRO A 116 5.88 0.00 22.25
CA PRO A 116 6.47 -0.84 21.20
C PRO A 116 5.60 -1.97 20.66
N GLY A 117 4.65 -2.46 21.46
CA GLY A 117 3.72 -3.52 21.06
C GLY A 117 4.43 -4.69 20.32
N PRO A 118 3.93 -5.12 19.14
CA PRO A 118 4.55 -6.19 18.35
C PRO A 118 5.93 -5.81 17.76
N VAL A 119 6.24 -4.53 17.62
CA VAL A 119 7.54 -4.05 17.09
C VAL A 119 8.66 -4.29 18.11
N GLY A 120 8.32 -4.32 19.41
CA GLY A 120 9.24 -4.68 20.50
C GLY A 120 9.40 -6.18 20.73
N LYS A 121 8.81 -7.04 19.90
CA LYS A 121 8.82 -8.51 20.09
C LYS A 121 9.42 -9.23 18.90
N GLN A 122 9.65 -10.53 19.02
CA GLN A 122 10.16 -11.34 17.92
C GLN A 122 9.23 -11.25 16.70
N ALA A 123 9.83 -11.19 15.52
CA ALA A 123 9.10 -11.09 14.26
C ALA A 123 9.64 -12.13 13.26
N ILE A 124 8.78 -12.57 12.35
CA ILE A 124 9.14 -13.50 11.29
C ILE A 124 9.21 -12.75 9.97
N LYS A 125 10.26 -13.04 9.19
CA LYS A 125 10.37 -12.58 7.82
C LYS A 125 10.14 -13.74 6.86
N ILE A 126 9.21 -13.57 5.93
CA ILE A 126 9.06 -14.48 4.79
C ILE A 126 10.31 -14.31 3.92
N LYS A 127 10.93 -15.42 3.49
CA LYS A 127 12.16 -15.42 2.67
C LYS A 127 11.88 -15.07 1.21
N MET A 128 11.14 -13.99 0.97
CA MET A 128 10.76 -13.46 -0.34
C MET A 128 10.63 -11.94 -0.21
N ASP A 129 11.23 -11.18 -1.13
CA ASP A 129 11.14 -9.70 -1.10
C ASP A 129 9.70 -9.23 -1.33
N LEU A 130 8.98 -9.90 -2.24
CA LEU A 130 7.55 -9.76 -2.46
C LEU A 130 6.92 -11.15 -2.32
N PRO A 131 6.28 -11.47 -1.18
CA PRO A 131 5.49 -12.69 -1.03
C PRO A 131 4.45 -12.83 -2.15
N PHE A 132 4.42 -14.01 -2.77
CA PHE A 132 3.42 -14.34 -3.77
C PHE A 132 3.19 -15.85 -3.81
N PHE A 133 2.01 -16.26 -4.27
CA PHE A 133 1.73 -17.64 -4.65
C PHE A 133 0.78 -17.69 -5.85
N TRP A 134 0.70 -18.87 -6.48
CA TRP A 134 -0.26 -19.10 -7.56
C TRP A 134 -1.67 -19.18 -6.97
N LEU A 135 -2.46 -18.12 -7.15
CA LEU A 135 -3.85 -18.11 -6.72
C LEU A 135 -4.68 -19.11 -7.54
N SER A 136 -4.38 -19.21 -8.83
CA SER A 136 -4.94 -20.20 -9.74
C SER A 136 -3.93 -20.48 -10.85
N PRO A 137 -3.18 -21.61 -10.76
CA PRO A 137 -2.28 -22.05 -11.82
C PRO A 137 -2.98 -22.24 -13.17
N GLU A 138 -4.18 -22.81 -13.17
CA GLU A 138 -4.99 -23.07 -14.37
C GLU A 138 -5.42 -21.78 -15.08
N ASP A 139 -5.69 -20.71 -14.33
CA ASP A 139 -5.94 -19.39 -14.88
C ASP A 139 -4.69 -18.53 -15.03
N ASN A 140 -3.49 -19.04 -14.72
CA ASN A 140 -2.25 -18.25 -14.77
C ASN A 140 -2.36 -16.94 -13.96
N ILE A 141 -2.90 -17.02 -12.74
CA ILE A 141 -3.11 -15.88 -11.82
C ILE A 141 -2.23 -16.05 -10.59
N ILE A 142 -1.50 -14.98 -10.25
CA ILE A 142 -0.64 -14.91 -9.07
C ILE A 142 -1.19 -13.84 -8.12
N LEU A 143 -1.34 -14.19 -6.85
CA LEU A 143 -1.62 -13.22 -5.79
C LEU A 143 -0.29 -12.82 -5.13
N CYS A 144 -0.04 -11.53 -5.01
CA CYS A 144 1.14 -10.98 -4.34
C CYS A 144 0.78 -9.85 -3.38
N GLY A 145 1.67 -9.59 -2.43
CA GLY A 145 1.50 -8.48 -1.50
C GLY A 145 2.67 -8.38 -0.53
N LYS A 146 2.90 -7.18 -0.01
CA LYS A 146 3.87 -6.93 1.03
C LYS A 146 3.14 -6.93 2.37
N ILE A 147 3.59 -7.77 3.30
CA ILE A 147 3.06 -7.79 4.67
C ILE A 147 3.88 -6.80 5.48
N ASP A 148 3.23 -5.90 6.21
CA ASP A 148 3.93 -4.90 7.01
C ASP A 148 4.70 -5.56 8.16
N TRP A 149 4.03 -6.42 8.93
CA TRP A 149 4.64 -7.06 10.09
C TRP A 149 4.03 -8.42 10.42
N LEU A 150 4.88 -9.35 10.84
CA LEU A 150 4.50 -10.67 11.35
C LEU A 150 5.11 -10.86 12.73
N GLU A 151 4.32 -10.68 13.78
CA GLU A 151 4.71 -10.96 15.15
C GLU A 151 4.81 -12.47 15.34
N TYR A 152 5.90 -12.95 15.94
CA TYR A 152 6.06 -14.34 16.34
C TYR A 152 5.48 -14.57 17.74
N LEU A 153 4.60 -15.56 17.87
CA LEU A 153 4.02 -15.98 19.14
C LEU A 153 4.68 -17.29 19.58
N SER A 154 5.67 -17.20 20.47
CA SER A 154 6.46 -18.36 20.90
C SER A 154 5.66 -19.39 21.71
N GLU A 155 4.57 -18.97 22.35
CA GLU A 155 3.72 -19.83 23.18
C GLU A 155 2.97 -20.88 22.35
N THR A 156 2.59 -20.55 21.12
CA THR A 156 1.82 -21.42 20.22
C THR A 156 2.56 -21.78 18.92
N ASP A 157 3.84 -21.38 18.79
CA ASP A 157 4.65 -21.46 17.55
C ASP A 157 3.90 -20.93 16.32
N SER A 158 3.24 -19.78 16.48
CA SER A 158 2.38 -19.19 15.46
C SER A 158 2.78 -17.75 15.11
N VAL A 159 2.04 -17.14 14.19
CA VAL A 159 2.21 -15.73 13.82
C VAL A 159 0.93 -14.93 13.96
N ARG A 160 1.09 -13.65 14.31
CA ARG A 160 0.05 -12.63 14.20
C ARG A 160 0.42 -11.64 13.10
N ILE A 161 -0.52 -11.39 12.18
CA ILE A 161 -0.37 -10.40 11.12
C ILE A 161 -0.73 -9.02 11.67
N VAL A 162 0.14 -8.04 11.46
CA VAL A 162 -0.12 -6.65 11.85
C VAL A 162 0.06 -5.76 10.63
N ASP A 163 -0.96 -4.95 10.33
CA ASP A 163 -0.97 -3.93 9.27
C ASP A 163 -1.00 -2.55 9.92
N PHE A 164 -0.01 -1.71 9.63
CA PHE A 164 0.09 -0.39 10.23
C PHE A 164 -0.75 0.60 9.41
N LYS A 165 -1.58 1.38 10.09
CA LYS A 165 -2.43 2.39 9.46
C LYS A 165 -1.99 3.78 9.88
N THR A 166 -1.62 4.58 8.88
CA THR A 166 -1.26 6.00 9.02
C THR A 166 -2.41 6.94 8.61
N SER A 167 -3.54 6.38 8.17
CA SER A 167 -4.75 7.13 7.83
C SER A 167 -5.53 7.52 9.09
N ARG A 168 -6.19 8.68 9.02
CA ARG A 168 -7.12 9.13 10.06
C ARG A 168 -8.39 8.27 10.15
N ASN A 169 -8.85 7.80 8.99
CA ASN A 169 -10.06 6.98 8.90
C ASN A 169 -9.78 5.53 9.27
N GLU A 170 -10.81 4.83 9.73
CA GLU A 170 -10.77 3.39 9.89
C GLU A 170 -10.75 2.69 8.53
N GLU A 171 -10.10 1.54 8.48
CA GLU A 171 -10.19 0.64 7.33
C GLU A 171 -11.61 0.07 7.25
N SER A 172 -12.16 -0.01 6.03
CA SER A 172 -13.50 -0.56 5.82
C SER A 172 -13.56 -2.03 6.28
N PRO A 173 -14.65 -2.46 6.93
CA PRO A 173 -14.87 -3.87 7.27
C PRO A 173 -14.83 -4.81 6.05
N GLU A 174 -15.17 -4.28 4.87
CA GLU A 174 -15.16 -4.97 3.58
C GLU A 174 -13.78 -4.98 2.91
N SER A 175 -12.75 -4.40 3.55
CA SER A 175 -11.40 -4.35 2.99
C SER A 175 -10.81 -5.76 2.81
N LEU A 176 -10.32 -6.02 1.60
CA LEU A 176 -9.69 -7.29 1.25
C LEU A 176 -8.21 -7.37 1.68
N GLN A 177 -7.67 -6.35 2.34
CA GLN A 177 -6.25 -6.29 2.70
C GLN A 177 -5.84 -7.43 3.62
N LEU A 178 -6.49 -7.51 4.77
CA LEU A 178 -6.28 -8.53 5.79
C LEU A 178 -6.60 -9.96 5.27
N PRO A 179 -7.70 -10.20 4.54
CA PRO A 179 -7.91 -11.48 3.84
C PRO A 179 -6.80 -11.87 2.85
N ILE A 180 -6.27 -10.92 2.08
CA ILE A 180 -5.14 -11.16 1.17
C ILE A 180 -3.87 -11.49 1.97
N TYR A 181 -3.61 -10.78 3.07
CA TYR A 181 -2.47 -11.04 3.93
C TYR A 181 -2.56 -12.44 4.55
N HIS A 182 -3.74 -12.84 5.02
CA HIS A 182 -3.97 -14.19 5.55
C HIS A 182 -3.61 -15.27 4.53
N LEU A 183 -4.09 -15.14 3.29
CA LEU A 183 -3.76 -16.07 2.21
C LEU A 183 -2.26 -16.10 1.89
N LEU A 184 -1.61 -14.93 1.80
CA LEU A 184 -0.18 -14.85 1.51
C LEU A 184 0.64 -15.53 2.62
N VAL A 185 0.35 -15.24 3.88
CA VAL A 185 1.09 -15.78 5.02
C VAL A 185 0.84 -17.28 5.15
N HIS A 186 -0.40 -17.74 4.94
CA HIS A 186 -0.72 -19.17 4.95
C HIS A 186 0.05 -19.96 3.87
N ASN A 187 0.22 -19.38 2.67
CA ASN A 187 0.84 -20.06 1.54
C ASN A 187 2.36 -19.85 1.42
N CYS A 188 2.93 -18.81 2.05
CA CYS A 188 4.35 -18.45 1.88
C CYS A 188 5.23 -18.82 3.08
N GLN A 189 4.65 -19.27 4.20
CA GLN A 189 5.42 -19.73 5.37
C GLN A 189 4.67 -20.87 6.11
N LYS A 190 5.34 -21.51 7.08
CA LYS A 190 4.89 -22.79 7.66
C LYS A 190 4.07 -22.71 8.96
N ARG A 191 4.16 -21.61 9.70
CA ARG A 191 3.50 -21.43 10.99
C ARG A 191 2.02 -21.08 10.82
N PRO A 192 1.15 -21.52 11.73
CA PRO A 192 -0.25 -21.12 11.71
C PRO A 192 -0.39 -19.61 11.99
N VAL A 193 -1.47 -19.03 11.49
CA VAL A 193 -1.83 -17.63 11.74
C VAL A 193 -2.90 -17.64 12.83
N ASP A 194 -2.55 -17.13 14.02
CA ASP A 194 -3.45 -17.16 15.19
C ASP A 194 -4.19 -15.84 15.39
N GLY A 195 -3.84 -14.80 14.64
CA GLY A 195 -4.53 -13.52 14.76
C GLY A 195 -4.11 -12.51 13.71
N MET A 196 -4.95 -11.48 13.59
CA MET A 196 -4.73 -10.36 12.67
C MET A 196 -5.15 -9.07 13.35
N SER A 197 -4.41 -7.99 13.11
CA SER A 197 -4.70 -6.71 13.73
C SER A 197 -4.33 -5.55 12.82
N TYR A 198 -5.10 -4.47 12.93
CA TYR A 198 -4.65 -3.15 12.48
C TYR A 198 -3.99 -2.42 13.64
N TRP A 199 -2.98 -1.61 13.35
CA TRP A 199 -2.49 -0.63 14.30
C TRP A 199 -2.60 0.79 13.74
N TYR A 200 -3.59 1.53 14.23
CA TYR A 200 -3.84 2.92 13.81
C TYR A 200 -2.89 3.89 14.51
N LEU A 201 -1.71 4.06 13.91
CA LEU A 201 -0.58 4.80 14.49
C LEU A 201 -0.86 6.28 14.76
N GLU A 202 -1.89 6.89 14.16
CA GLU A 202 -2.27 8.28 14.46
C GLU A 202 -3.10 8.42 15.74
N ARG A 203 -3.82 7.37 16.17
CA ARG A 203 -4.84 7.50 17.23
C ARG A 203 -4.80 6.43 18.32
N SER A 204 -4.15 5.30 18.11
CA SER A 204 -4.22 4.15 19.02
C SER A 204 -2.85 3.70 19.48
N ASP A 205 -2.65 3.64 20.79
CA ASP A 205 -1.44 3.10 21.42
C ASP A 205 -1.40 1.58 21.39
N THR A 206 -2.53 0.94 21.04
CA THR A 206 -2.70 -0.52 21.01
C THR A 206 -3.25 -1.03 19.68
N LEU A 207 -3.17 -2.34 19.50
CA LEU A 207 -3.71 -3.05 18.34
C LEU A 207 -5.24 -3.08 18.35
N THR A 208 -5.83 -3.00 17.17
CA THR A 208 -7.25 -3.28 16.92
C THR A 208 -7.36 -4.66 16.29
N GLU A 209 -7.76 -5.64 17.09
CA GLU A 209 -7.92 -7.03 16.64
C GLU A 209 -9.02 -7.16 15.58
N ARG A 210 -8.81 -8.10 14.66
CA ARG A 210 -9.77 -8.44 13.61
C ARG A 210 -9.94 -9.96 13.54
N PRO A 211 -11.16 -10.44 13.26
CA PRO A 211 -11.41 -11.87 13.16
C PRO A 211 -10.63 -12.45 11.97
N LEU A 212 -10.16 -13.69 12.14
CA LEU A 212 -9.51 -14.43 11.06
C LEU A 212 -10.55 -14.74 9.97
N PRO A 213 -10.34 -14.28 8.72
CA PRO A 213 -11.25 -14.61 7.64
C PRO A 213 -11.09 -16.08 7.25
N ASN A 214 -12.19 -16.72 6.86
CA ASN A 214 -12.16 -18.08 6.31
C ASN A 214 -11.35 -18.10 5.01
N LEU A 215 -10.29 -18.92 4.97
CA LEU A 215 -9.34 -18.99 3.86
C LEU A 215 -10.00 -19.38 2.54
N GLU A 216 -10.90 -20.37 2.55
CA GLU A 216 -11.57 -20.85 1.33
C GLU A 216 -12.49 -19.77 0.75
N LYS A 217 -13.28 -19.10 1.59
CA LYS A 217 -14.15 -18.00 1.17
C LYS A 217 -13.34 -16.81 0.65
N ALA A 218 -12.25 -16.45 1.35
CA ALA A 218 -11.36 -15.38 0.93
C ALA A 218 -10.71 -15.71 -0.43
N HIS A 219 -10.19 -16.94 -0.58
CA HIS A 219 -9.59 -17.42 -1.83
C HIS A 219 -10.59 -17.35 -2.99
N ALA A 220 -11.78 -17.94 -2.82
CA ALA A 220 -12.83 -17.94 -3.85
C ALA A 220 -13.23 -16.53 -4.27
N HIS A 221 -13.42 -15.63 -3.32
CA HIS A 221 -13.82 -14.24 -3.60
C HIS A 221 -12.72 -13.46 -4.33
N ILE A 222 -11.47 -13.57 -3.87
CA ILE A 222 -10.32 -12.89 -4.50
C ILE A 222 -10.05 -13.45 -5.90
N LEU A 223 -10.18 -14.76 -6.07
CA LEU A 223 -10.04 -15.42 -7.37
C LEU A 223 -11.14 -14.97 -8.35
N GLU A 224 -12.38 -14.83 -7.90
CA GLU A 224 -13.47 -14.30 -8.72
C GLU A 224 -13.13 -12.92 -9.29
N ILE A 225 -12.66 -12.01 -8.44
CA ILE A 225 -12.27 -10.66 -8.87
C ILE A 225 -11.04 -10.72 -9.79
N ALA A 226 -10.05 -11.56 -9.48
CA ALA A 226 -8.86 -11.72 -10.31
C ALA A 226 -9.17 -12.26 -11.72
N LYS A 227 -10.14 -13.18 -11.84
CA LYS A 227 -10.64 -13.64 -13.14
C LYS A 227 -11.31 -12.51 -13.91
N LYS A 228 -12.13 -11.66 -13.26
CA LYS A 228 -12.72 -10.46 -13.88
C LYS A 228 -11.63 -9.50 -14.40
N ILE A 229 -10.58 -9.26 -13.61
CA ILE A 229 -9.41 -8.47 -14.03
C ILE A 229 -8.75 -9.09 -15.27
N LYS A 230 -8.47 -10.39 -15.25
CA LYS A 230 -7.85 -11.11 -16.38
C LYS A 230 -8.69 -10.99 -17.66
N VAL A 231 -10.00 -11.17 -17.57
CA VAL A 231 -10.92 -11.02 -18.71
C VAL A 231 -10.90 -9.58 -19.23
N ALA A 232 -11.04 -8.58 -18.35
CA ALA A 232 -11.01 -7.17 -18.74
C ALA A 232 -9.71 -6.76 -19.43
N ARG A 233 -8.57 -7.29 -18.96
CA ARG A 233 -7.25 -7.12 -19.62
C ARG A 233 -7.21 -7.76 -21.00
N LYS A 234 -7.69 -9.00 -21.15
CA LYS A 234 -7.67 -9.73 -22.42
C LYS A 234 -8.56 -9.07 -23.48
N LEU A 235 -9.72 -8.53 -23.08
CA LEU A 235 -10.66 -7.86 -23.96
C LEU A 235 -10.36 -6.37 -24.14
N ASN A 236 -9.38 -5.82 -23.43
CA ASN A 236 -9.07 -4.39 -23.38
C ASN A 236 -10.28 -3.50 -23.01
N VAL A 237 -11.15 -4.00 -22.12
CA VAL A 237 -12.36 -3.30 -21.65
C VAL A 237 -12.09 -2.69 -20.27
N LEU A 238 -11.20 -1.71 -20.24
CA LEU A 238 -10.76 -1.01 -19.02
C LEU A 238 -11.20 0.47 -19.05
N LYS A 239 -12.47 0.69 -19.37
CA LYS A 239 -13.08 2.03 -19.42
C LYS A 239 -13.64 2.43 -18.06
N CYS A 240 -13.75 3.74 -17.83
CA CYS A 240 -14.43 4.25 -16.64
C CYS A 240 -15.94 4.05 -16.81
N PRO A 241 -16.65 3.42 -15.85
CA PRO A 241 -18.10 3.23 -15.95
C PRO A 241 -18.88 4.56 -15.91
N HIS A 242 -18.26 5.63 -15.42
CA HIS A 242 -18.89 6.95 -15.28
C HIS A 242 -18.37 7.99 -16.30
N GLY A 243 -17.56 7.58 -17.28
CA GLY A 243 -16.91 8.54 -18.21
C GLY A 243 -15.84 9.43 -17.57
N GLY A 244 -15.52 9.24 -16.29
CA GLY A 244 -14.46 9.92 -15.54
C GLY A 244 -14.84 10.10 -14.07
N CYS A 245 -14.06 9.51 -13.15
CA CYS A 245 -14.33 9.53 -11.71
C CYS A 245 -13.11 9.99 -10.88
N ARG A 246 -13.31 10.17 -9.57
CA ARG A 246 -12.24 10.60 -8.63
C ARG A 246 -11.01 9.67 -8.64
N ALA A 247 -11.17 8.40 -8.98
CA ALA A 247 -10.05 7.44 -9.02
C ALA A 247 -9.19 7.56 -10.29
N CYS A 248 -9.78 7.88 -11.45
CA CYS A 248 -9.03 7.94 -12.72
C CYS A 248 -8.66 9.36 -13.15
N ARG A 249 -9.46 10.38 -12.81
CA ARG A 249 -9.20 11.78 -13.21
C ARG A 249 -7.79 12.27 -12.87
N PRO A 250 -7.24 12.02 -11.67
CA PRO A 250 -5.87 12.44 -11.36
C PRO A 250 -4.82 11.85 -12.31
N PHE A 251 -5.04 10.63 -12.81
CA PHE A 251 -4.12 9.98 -13.75
C PHE A 251 -4.36 10.41 -15.20
N GLU A 252 -5.60 10.77 -15.57
CA GLU A 252 -5.87 11.38 -16.88
C GLU A 252 -5.23 12.77 -16.97
N ALA A 253 -5.22 13.54 -15.88
CA ALA A 253 -4.53 14.83 -15.81
C ALA A 253 -3.03 14.71 -16.11
N ILE A 254 -2.38 13.61 -15.67
CA ILE A 254 -1.00 13.29 -16.07
C ILE A 254 -0.88 13.13 -17.59
N LEU A 255 -1.83 12.43 -18.22
CA LEU A 255 -1.82 12.24 -19.68
C LEU A 255 -2.10 13.53 -20.45
N GLN A 256 -2.85 14.45 -19.86
CA GLN A 256 -3.15 15.77 -20.41
C GLN A 256 -2.00 16.77 -20.22
N GLY A 257 -0.94 16.41 -19.49
CA GLY A 257 0.20 17.29 -19.22
C GLY A 257 -0.05 18.28 -18.08
N GLU A 258 -1.07 18.06 -17.26
CA GLU A 258 -1.47 18.93 -16.15
C GLU A 258 -0.73 18.59 -14.84
N ALA A 259 0.12 17.56 -14.84
CA ALA A 259 0.91 17.14 -13.68
C ALA A 259 2.41 17.37 -13.89
N GLU A 260 3.12 17.72 -12.81
CA GLU A 260 4.56 17.92 -12.81
C GLU A 260 5.29 16.60 -12.55
N LEU A 261 6.27 16.24 -13.40
CA LEU A 261 7.16 15.10 -13.17
C LEU A 261 8.24 15.50 -12.16
N VAL A 262 8.26 14.86 -11.00
CA VAL A 262 9.15 15.22 -9.87
C VAL A 262 10.29 14.21 -9.66
N GLY A 263 10.28 13.07 -10.35
CA GLY A 263 11.35 12.09 -10.28
C GLY A 263 10.98 10.72 -10.83
N VAL A 264 11.89 9.77 -10.61
CA VAL A 264 11.71 8.35 -10.93
C VAL A 264 11.98 7.54 -9.68
N ASP A 265 11.13 6.56 -9.38
CA ASP A 265 11.29 5.69 -8.21
C ASP A 265 12.27 4.52 -8.45
N GLU A 266 12.56 3.77 -7.39
CA GLU A 266 13.44 2.59 -7.41
C GLU A 266 12.94 1.47 -8.35
N TYR A 267 11.65 1.51 -8.74
CA TYR A 267 11.01 0.54 -9.63
C TYR A 267 10.87 1.06 -11.07
N LYS A 268 11.56 2.15 -11.44
CA LYS A 268 11.46 2.80 -12.76
C LYS A 268 10.03 3.21 -13.10
N SER A 269 9.35 3.84 -12.14
CA SER A 269 8.07 4.53 -12.34
C SER A 269 8.28 6.04 -12.29
N ASP A 270 7.68 6.75 -13.22
CA ASP A 270 7.67 8.21 -13.28
C ASP A 270 6.71 8.74 -12.20
N ILE A 271 7.22 9.58 -11.29
CA ILE A 271 6.47 10.14 -10.17
C ILE A 271 5.96 11.53 -10.54
N TYR A 272 4.65 11.69 -10.49
CA TYR A 272 3.97 12.94 -10.77
C TYR A 272 3.34 13.54 -9.52
N VAL A 273 3.22 14.86 -9.49
CA VAL A 273 2.46 15.62 -8.51
C VAL A 273 1.47 16.50 -9.23
N LEU A 274 0.24 16.55 -8.71
CA LEU A 274 -0.78 17.50 -9.16
C LEU A 274 -0.74 18.71 -8.24
N ASP A 275 -0.66 19.90 -8.83
CA ASP A 275 -0.84 21.12 -8.09
C ASP A 275 -2.33 21.31 -7.76
N LYS A 276 -2.69 21.06 -6.50
CA LYS A 276 -4.06 21.23 -6.01
C LYS A 276 -4.48 22.70 -5.90
N SER A 277 -3.57 23.66 -6.11
CA SER A 277 -3.95 25.07 -6.28
C SER A 277 -4.98 25.26 -7.41
N LEU A 278 -5.05 24.33 -8.37
CA LEU A 278 -6.01 24.31 -9.46
C LEU A 278 -7.36 23.64 -9.11
N GLU A 279 -7.44 22.81 -8.06
CA GLU A 279 -8.71 22.21 -7.61
C GLU A 279 -9.57 23.20 -6.80
N GLY A 280 -8.96 24.24 -6.21
CA GLY A 280 -9.64 25.27 -5.41
C GLY A 280 -10.31 26.41 -6.19
N GLN A 281 -10.25 26.43 -7.53
CA GLN A 281 -10.88 27.46 -8.36
C GLN A 281 -12.22 27.04 -9.00
N LYS A 282 -12.81 25.91 -8.59
CA LYS A 282 -14.24 25.71 -8.80
C LYS A 282 -14.99 26.34 -7.65
N LYS A 283 -15.42 27.60 -7.88
CA LYS A 283 -16.29 28.40 -7.01
C LYS A 283 -17.40 27.54 -6.41
N ASP A 284 -17.26 27.17 -5.15
CA ASP A 284 -18.39 26.75 -4.34
C ASP A 284 -19.20 28.02 -4.02
N SER A 285 -20.37 28.12 -4.65
CA SER A 285 -21.44 29.10 -4.43
C SER A 285 -21.40 30.37 -5.30
N VAL A 286 -22.50 30.56 -6.05
CA VAL A 286 -22.99 31.88 -6.45
C VAL A 286 -23.94 32.32 -5.34
N VAL A 287 -23.74 33.53 -4.80
CA VAL A 287 -24.74 34.18 -3.94
C VAL A 287 -25.92 34.55 -4.84
N LEU A 288 -27.10 34.00 -4.55
CA LEU A 288 -28.37 34.55 -5.03
C LEU A 288 -28.77 35.71 -4.13
#